data_AF-A0A4Q2Z8N7-F1
#
_entry.id   AF-A0A4Q2Z8N7-F1
#
_cell.length_a   1.000
_cell.length_b   1.000
_cell.length_c   1.000
_cell.angle_alpha   90.00
_cell.angle_beta   90.00
_cell.angle_gamma   90.00
#
_symmetry.space_group_name_H-M   'P 1'
#
loop_
_entity.id
_entity.type
_entity.pdbx_description
1 polymer ?
#
loop_
_entity_poly.entity_id
_entity_poly.type
_entity_poly.pdbx_seq_one_letter_code
_entity_poly.pdbx_strand_id
1 'polypeptide(L)'
;MDRRQFLASGSAAALAAAVPAEALAQMVGYAPASEGPGGTRGDAALNAEFERIFQQALARSPELATSLGLDKGANAAWKTQLTARTAERRQSDLATTKAALARLDRFEADTLSAPAKLNMEVIRYSLTAQTVAPEKFGIDSVIRPYRIFQQGGAYFQTPDFLNTAHTINSKADADAYLARLDGFAVALDADSAVQKAEAAKGLLAPGWSIDLTLGQMAKLRGQPAASSSIVQSLVKRVAAKGVAGDWQAQAAKIVEGKVYPALDR
;
A
#
# COMPACT_ATOMS: atom_id res chain seq x y z
N MET A 1 -13.93 5.74 -30.86
CA MET A 1 -14.51 4.71 -29.96
C MET A 1 -15.97 5.03 -29.77
N ASP A 2 -16.85 4.18 -30.31
CA ASP A 2 -18.30 4.42 -30.31
C ASP A 2 -18.93 3.87 -29.03
N ARG A 3 -19.63 4.74 -28.28
CA ARG A 3 -20.26 4.43 -27.00
C ARG A 3 -21.30 3.29 -27.11
N ARG A 4 -21.81 3.03 -28.32
CA ARG A 4 -22.81 1.99 -28.58
C ARG A 4 -22.23 0.58 -28.66
N GLN A 5 -20.96 0.43 -29.06
CA GLN A 5 -20.28 -0.87 -29.03
C GLN A 5 -19.88 -1.28 -27.61
N PHE A 6 -19.64 -0.32 -26.72
CA PHE A 6 -19.32 -0.58 -25.31
C PHE A 6 -20.54 -1.12 -24.53
N LEU A 7 -21.76 -0.66 -24.83
CA LEU A 7 -22.97 -1.13 -24.14
C LEU A 7 -23.49 -2.48 -24.68
N ALA A 8 -23.15 -2.85 -25.91
CA ALA A 8 -23.55 -4.13 -26.50
C ALA A 8 -22.73 -5.33 -25.96
N SER A 9 -21.61 -5.10 -25.27
CA SER A 9 -20.84 -6.15 -24.59
C SER A 9 -21.22 -6.34 -23.11
N GLY A 10 -22.25 -5.63 -22.63
CA GLY A 10 -22.60 -5.54 -21.22
C GLY A 10 -23.73 -6.47 -20.71
N SER A 11 -24.06 -7.56 -21.40
CA SER A 11 -25.20 -8.41 -20.99
C SER A 11 -24.91 -9.91 -21.10
N ALA A 12 -24.13 -10.44 -20.15
CA ALA A 12 -24.14 -11.87 -19.83
C ALA A 12 -23.79 -12.08 -18.34
N ALA A 13 -24.72 -11.72 -17.46
CA ALA A 13 -24.68 -12.13 -16.05
C ALA A 13 -26.10 -12.43 -15.55
N ALA A 14 -26.56 -13.66 -15.77
CA ALA A 14 -27.59 -14.27 -14.95
C ALA A 14 -27.52 -15.79 -15.12
N LEU A 15 -26.80 -16.46 -14.22
CA LEU A 15 -27.07 -17.80 -13.66
C LEU A 15 -25.85 -18.20 -12.79
N ALA A 16 -25.74 -17.60 -11.61
CA ALA A 16 -24.77 -18.01 -10.58
C ALA A 16 -25.54 -18.53 -9.36
N ALA A 17 -26.04 -19.75 -9.48
CA ALA A 17 -26.62 -20.50 -8.36
C ALA A 17 -26.26 -21.98 -8.49
N ALA A 18 -24.96 -22.28 -8.61
CA ALA A 18 -24.31 -23.55 -8.32
C ALA A 18 -22.90 -23.52 -8.92
N VAL A 19 -21.97 -22.86 -8.25
CA VAL A 19 -20.54 -23.01 -8.59
C VAL A 19 -19.82 -23.45 -7.30
N PRO A 20 -19.16 -24.61 -7.28
CA PRO A 20 -18.46 -25.10 -6.09
C PRO A 20 -17.39 -24.10 -5.65
N ALA A 21 -17.12 -24.04 -4.34
CA ALA A 21 -16.19 -23.08 -3.74
C ALA A 21 -14.77 -23.14 -4.35
N GLU A 22 -14.37 -24.28 -4.92
CA GLU A 22 -13.11 -24.41 -5.67
C GLU A 22 -13.05 -23.58 -6.96
N ALA A 23 -14.20 -23.32 -7.61
CA ALA A 23 -14.26 -22.50 -8.82
C ALA A 23 -14.26 -20.99 -8.53
N LEU A 24 -14.76 -20.58 -7.35
CA LEU A 24 -14.61 -19.20 -6.86
C LEU A 24 -13.16 -18.91 -6.43
N ALA A 25 -12.44 -19.93 -5.93
CA ALA A 25 -11.01 -19.81 -5.64
C ALA A 25 -10.16 -19.56 -6.91
N GLN A 26 -10.62 -20.01 -8.09
CA GLN A 26 -9.98 -19.72 -9.37
C GLN A 26 -10.24 -18.29 -9.90
N MET A 27 -11.27 -17.58 -9.42
CA MET A 27 -11.55 -16.19 -9.84
C MET A 27 -10.85 -15.13 -8.98
N VAL A 28 -10.31 -15.50 -7.82
CA VAL A 28 -9.58 -14.58 -6.91
C VAL A 28 -8.11 -15.01 -6.70
N GLY A 29 -7.68 -16.07 -7.38
CA GLY A 29 -6.28 -16.41 -7.54
C GLY A 29 -5.70 -15.56 -8.66
N TYR A 30 -4.56 -14.91 -8.41
CA TYR A 30 -3.62 -14.61 -9.49
C TYR A 30 -3.32 -15.96 -10.17
N ALA A 31 -3.99 -16.24 -11.28
CA ALA A 31 -3.63 -17.36 -12.12
C ALA A 31 -2.27 -17.02 -12.75
N PRO A 32 -1.27 -17.91 -12.74
CA PRO A 32 -0.08 -17.70 -13.55
C PRO A 32 -0.55 -17.45 -14.98
N ALA A 33 -0.02 -16.40 -15.60
CA ALA A 33 -0.39 -15.97 -16.95
C ALA A 33 -0.59 -17.19 -17.85
N SER A 34 -1.85 -17.54 -18.11
CA SER A 34 -2.18 -18.62 -19.02
C SER A 34 -1.68 -18.19 -20.38
N GLU A 35 -0.89 -19.05 -21.00
CA GLU A 35 -0.40 -18.90 -22.37
C GLU A 35 -1.60 -18.62 -23.28
N GLY A 36 -1.80 -17.35 -23.63
CA GLY A 36 -2.70 -17.00 -24.71
C GLY A 36 -2.21 -17.69 -26.00
N PRO A 37 -3.10 -17.97 -26.96
CA PRO A 37 -2.68 -18.56 -28.22
C PRO A 37 -1.77 -17.56 -28.95
N GLY A 38 -0.44 -17.73 -28.83
CA GLY A 38 0.58 -16.83 -29.37
C GLY A 38 1.77 -16.47 -28.46
N GLY A 39 1.85 -16.96 -27.23
CA GLY A 39 2.98 -16.67 -26.33
C GLY A 39 4.27 -17.42 -26.71
N THR A 40 5.41 -16.73 -26.74
CA THR A 40 6.73 -17.37 -26.94
C THR A 40 7.31 -17.86 -25.60
N ARG A 41 8.37 -18.70 -25.65
CA ARG A 41 9.16 -19.03 -24.43
C ARG A 41 9.75 -17.77 -23.75
N GLY A 42 10.06 -16.73 -24.54
CA GLY A 42 10.51 -15.43 -24.03
C GLY A 42 9.41 -14.74 -23.22
N ASP A 43 8.17 -14.79 -23.69
CA ASP A 43 7.02 -14.19 -22.99
C ASP A 43 6.78 -14.86 -21.63
N ALA A 44 6.85 -16.19 -21.55
CA ALA A 44 6.68 -16.92 -20.29
C ALA A 44 7.76 -16.55 -19.26
N ALA A 45 9.03 -16.44 -19.70
CA ALA A 45 10.13 -16.02 -18.84
C ALA A 45 9.97 -14.56 -18.37
N LEU A 46 9.50 -13.67 -19.26
CA LEU A 46 9.26 -12.27 -18.93
C LEU A 46 8.11 -12.11 -17.93
N ASN A 47 7.02 -12.87 -18.10
CA ASN A 47 5.91 -12.89 -17.15
C ASN A 47 6.34 -13.39 -15.77
N ALA A 48 7.22 -14.40 -15.70
CA ALA A 48 7.79 -14.84 -14.44
C ALA A 48 8.64 -13.74 -13.77
N GLU A 49 9.38 -12.94 -14.55
CA GLU A 49 10.12 -11.80 -14.02
C GLU A 49 9.18 -10.68 -13.54
N PHE A 50 8.10 -10.39 -14.26
CA PHE A 50 7.06 -9.45 -13.81
C PHE A 50 6.43 -9.90 -12.50
N GLU A 51 6.14 -11.21 -12.36
CA GLU A 51 5.61 -11.74 -11.13
C GLU A 51 6.59 -11.59 -9.97
N ARG A 52 7.88 -11.85 -10.21
CA ARG A 52 8.93 -11.63 -9.23
C ARG A 52 9.03 -10.17 -8.80
N ILE A 53 8.87 -9.22 -9.74
CA ILE A 53 8.83 -7.78 -9.45
C ILE A 53 7.60 -7.42 -8.62
N PHE A 54 6.44 -7.97 -8.97
CA PHE A 54 5.19 -7.73 -8.25
C PHE A 54 5.26 -8.24 -6.82
N GLN A 55 5.73 -9.46 -6.59
CA GLN A 55 5.91 -10.02 -5.25
C GLN A 55 6.91 -9.20 -4.42
N GLN A 56 7.99 -8.70 -5.03
CA GLN A 56 8.92 -7.79 -4.36
C GLN A 56 8.28 -6.43 -4.03
N ALA A 57 7.34 -5.94 -4.82
CA ALA A 57 6.59 -4.73 -4.50
C ALA A 57 5.63 -4.96 -3.31
N LEU A 58 4.91 -6.09 -3.30
CA LEU A 58 4.01 -6.47 -2.20
C LEU A 58 4.77 -6.63 -0.88
N ALA A 59 5.89 -7.34 -0.88
CA ALA A 59 6.69 -7.59 0.33
C ALA A 59 7.23 -6.31 0.97
N ARG A 60 7.38 -5.25 0.19
CA ARG A 60 7.84 -3.94 0.65
C ARG A 60 6.68 -3.03 1.02
N SER A 61 5.47 -3.32 0.57
CA SER A 61 4.29 -2.52 0.87
C SER A 61 3.16 -3.36 1.46
N PRO A 62 3.20 -3.65 2.78
CA PRO A 62 2.12 -4.35 3.47
C PRO A 62 0.73 -3.73 3.27
N GLU A 63 0.66 -2.41 3.14
CA GLU A 63 -0.56 -1.68 2.86
C GLU A 63 -1.10 -1.95 1.45
N LEU A 64 -0.23 -2.04 0.44
CA LEU A 64 -0.63 -2.45 -0.91
C LEU A 64 -1.15 -3.89 -0.91
N ALA A 65 -0.47 -4.79 -0.20
CA ALA A 65 -0.93 -6.17 -0.06
C ALA A 65 -2.32 -6.25 0.57
N THR A 66 -2.58 -5.48 1.63
CA THR A 66 -3.94 -5.38 2.21
C THR A 66 -4.95 -4.82 1.22
N SER A 67 -4.63 -3.73 0.53
CA SER A 67 -5.56 -3.08 -0.43
C SER A 67 -5.93 -3.98 -1.60
N LEU A 68 -5.05 -4.92 -1.97
CA LEU A 68 -5.31 -5.94 -2.99
C LEU A 68 -5.90 -7.25 -2.43
N GLY A 69 -6.07 -7.35 -1.11
CA GLY A 69 -6.53 -8.57 -0.45
C GLY A 69 -5.54 -9.74 -0.54
N LEU A 70 -4.24 -9.43 -0.62
CA LEU A 70 -3.11 -10.36 -0.76
C LEU A 70 -2.32 -10.54 0.54
N ASP A 71 -2.77 -9.97 1.66
CA ASP A 71 -2.22 -10.15 3.01
C ASP A 71 -2.80 -11.40 3.72
N LYS A 72 -2.78 -12.54 3.01
CA LYS A 72 -3.35 -13.83 3.42
C LYS A 72 -2.44 -15.00 3.07
N GLY A 73 -2.72 -16.19 3.61
CA GLY A 73 -1.92 -17.39 3.35
C GLY A 73 -0.44 -17.16 3.69
N ALA A 74 0.46 -17.40 2.72
CA ALA A 74 1.90 -17.17 2.87
C ALA A 74 2.25 -15.71 3.24
N ASN A 75 1.38 -14.76 2.90
CA ASN A 75 1.58 -13.33 3.11
C ASN A 75 0.82 -12.79 4.34
N ALA A 76 0.21 -13.66 5.16
CA ALA A 76 -0.64 -13.25 6.29
C ALA A 76 0.08 -12.34 7.32
N ALA A 77 1.40 -12.50 7.46
CA ALA A 77 2.21 -11.68 8.36
C ALA A 77 2.13 -10.17 8.03
N TRP A 78 1.98 -9.80 6.74
CA TRP A 78 1.93 -8.41 6.31
C TRP A 78 0.70 -7.66 6.84
N LYS A 79 -0.36 -8.36 7.23
CA LYS A 79 -1.58 -7.74 7.79
C LYS A 79 -1.34 -6.97 9.09
N THR A 80 -0.28 -7.32 9.80
CA THR A 80 0.10 -6.70 11.09
C THR A 80 1.11 -5.55 10.92
N GLN A 81 1.61 -5.32 9.71
CA GLN A 81 2.75 -4.44 9.46
C GLN A 81 2.33 -3.16 8.74
N LEU A 82 3.12 -2.11 8.92
CA LEU A 82 3.12 -0.90 8.10
C LEU A 82 4.46 -0.77 7.38
N THR A 83 4.46 -0.13 6.22
CA THR A 83 5.68 0.18 5.48
C THR A 83 6.59 1.06 6.34
N ALA A 84 7.85 0.67 6.51
CA ALA A 84 8.84 1.49 7.19
C ALA A 84 9.04 2.82 6.46
N ARG A 85 8.98 3.94 7.17
CA ARG A 85 8.96 5.29 6.57
C ARG A 85 10.31 6.00 6.68
N THR A 86 11.42 5.26 6.60
CA THR A 86 12.77 5.80 6.85
C THR A 86 13.57 6.05 5.56
N ALA A 87 14.68 6.79 5.67
CA ALA A 87 15.60 7.03 4.55
C ALA A 87 16.32 5.74 4.12
N GLU A 88 16.64 4.84 5.06
CA GLU A 88 17.27 3.54 4.79
C GLU A 88 16.32 2.67 3.97
N ARG A 89 15.03 2.68 4.31
CA ARG A 89 14.02 1.96 3.55
C ARG A 89 13.91 2.50 2.12
N ARG A 90 13.92 3.83 1.94
CA ARG A 90 13.96 4.48 0.61
C ARG A 90 15.16 4.00 -0.22
N GLN A 91 16.35 3.91 0.38
CA GLN A 91 17.56 3.42 -0.31
C GLN A 91 17.47 1.93 -0.67
N SER A 92 16.97 1.09 0.23
CA SER A 92 16.72 -0.33 -0.05
C SER A 92 15.70 -0.51 -1.18
N ASP A 93 14.67 0.33 -1.21
CA ASP A 93 13.65 0.32 -2.25
C ASP A 93 14.22 0.72 -3.61
N LEU A 94 15.06 1.77 -3.65
CA LEU A 94 15.80 2.17 -4.84
C LEU A 94 16.69 1.05 -5.37
N ALA A 95 17.48 0.40 -4.50
CA ALA A 95 18.36 -0.70 -4.89
C ALA A 95 17.58 -1.88 -5.49
N THR A 96 16.43 -2.23 -4.90
CA THR A 96 15.55 -3.28 -5.39
C THR A 96 15.00 -2.94 -6.79
N THR A 97 14.54 -1.71 -6.99
CA THR A 97 14.03 -1.25 -8.28
C THR A 97 15.11 -1.25 -9.36
N LYS A 98 16.33 -0.78 -9.05
CA LYS A 98 17.47 -0.83 -9.99
C LYS A 98 17.85 -2.26 -10.36
N ALA A 99 17.82 -3.18 -9.39
CA ALA A 99 18.08 -4.59 -9.65
C ALA A 99 17.00 -5.22 -10.56
N ALA A 100 15.73 -4.77 -10.46
CA ALA A 100 14.67 -5.19 -11.37
C ALA A 100 14.88 -4.69 -12.80
N LEU A 101 15.23 -3.41 -12.96
CA LEU A 101 15.60 -2.85 -14.27
C LEU A 101 16.74 -3.65 -14.92
N ALA A 102 17.81 -3.92 -14.16
CA ALA A 102 18.96 -4.69 -14.67
C ALA A 102 18.63 -6.15 -15.03
N ARG A 103 17.55 -6.74 -14.50
CA ARG A 103 17.05 -8.06 -14.93
C ARG A 103 16.19 -7.95 -16.18
N LEU A 104 15.34 -6.92 -16.27
CA LEU A 104 14.55 -6.64 -17.46
C LEU A 104 15.43 -6.30 -18.68
N ASP A 105 16.61 -5.72 -18.47
CA ASP A 105 17.60 -5.44 -19.52
C ASP A 105 18.19 -6.69 -20.17
N ARG A 106 18.01 -7.88 -19.58
CA ARG A 106 18.53 -9.15 -20.11
C ARG A 106 17.57 -9.84 -21.08
N PHE A 107 16.37 -9.31 -21.27
CA PHE A 107 15.39 -9.88 -22.18
C PHE A 107 15.65 -9.38 -23.61
N GLU A 108 15.98 -10.29 -24.50
CA GLU A 108 16.22 -10.01 -25.91
C GLU A 108 14.89 -9.77 -26.63
N ALA A 109 14.75 -8.60 -27.27
CA ALA A 109 13.49 -8.16 -27.85
C ALA A 109 13.00 -9.08 -28.98
N ASP A 110 13.88 -9.68 -29.76
CA ASP A 110 13.51 -10.59 -30.86
C ASP A 110 12.81 -11.88 -30.37
N THR A 111 13.01 -12.28 -29.12
CA THR A 111 12.35 -13.43 -28.50
C THR A 111 10.94 -13.17 -28.00
N LEU A 112 10.51 -11.90 -27.96
CA LEU A 112 9.25 -11.46 -27.36
C LEU A 112 8.16 -11.21 -28.42
N SER A 113 6.92 -11.56 -28.08
CA SER A 113 5.76 -11.12 -28.85
C SER A 113 5.58 -9.59 -28.78
N ALA A 114 4.82 -9.01 -29.71
CA ALA A 114 4.55 -7.58 -29.69
C ALA A 114 3.87 -7.09 -28.40
N PRO A 115 2.86 -7.80 -27.83
CA PRO A 115 2.31 -7.45 -26.51
C PRO A 115 3.34 -7.53 -25.38
N ALA A 116 4.21 -8.55 -25.38
CA ALA A 116 5.25 -8.70 -24.35
C ALA A 116 6.27 -7.56 -24.39
N LYS A 117 6.67 -7.11 -25.58
CA LYS A 117 7.51 -5.90 -25.77
C LYS A 117 6.87 -4.66 -25.16
N LEU A 118 5.60 -4.41 -25.48
CA LEU A 118 4.88 -3.26 -24.95
C LEU A 118 4.78 -3.32 -23.41
N ASN A 119 4.43 -4.48 -22.85
CA ASN A 119 4.37 -4.64 -21.40
C ASN A 119 5.73 -4.41 -20.73
N MET A 120 6.82 -4.90 -21.33
CA MET A 120 8.18 -4.65 -20.84
C MET A 120 8.51 -3.17 -20.86
N GLU A 121 8.19 -2.45 -21.94
CA GLU A 121 8.42 -1.01 -22.04
C GLU A 121 7.65 -0.21 -20.98
N VAL A 122 6.37 -0.54 -20.78
CA VAL A 122 5.52 0.10 -19.76
C VAL A 122 6.07 -0.13 -18.35
N ILE A 123 6.46 -1.36 -18.03
CA ILE A 123 7.00 -1.69 -16.71
C ILE A 123 8.37 -1.03 -16.50
N ARG A 124 9.25 -1.05 -17.52
CA ARG A 124 10.54 -0.39 -17.48
C ARG A 124 10.39 1.12 -17.26
N TYR A 125 9.46 1.75 -17.98
CA TYR A 125 9.14 3.18 -17.79
C TYR A 125 8.69 3.46 -16.36
N SER A 126 7.75 2.68 -15.83
CA SER A 126 7.24 2.83 -14.47
C SER A 126 8.34 2.66 -13.41
N LEU A 127 9.17 1.62 -13.51
CA LEU A 127 10.29 1.38 -12.59
C LEU A 127 11.35 2.47 -12.68
N THR A 128 11.67 2.94 -13.88
CA THR A 128 12.63 4.04 -14.09
C THR A 128 12.12 5.33 -13.43
N ALA A 129 10.83 5.65 -13.60
CA ALA A 129 10.23 6.82 -12.96
C ALA A 129 10.33 6.76 -11.42
N GLN A 130 10.25 5.56 -10.83
CA GLN A 130 10.39 5.37 -9.39
C GLN A 130 11.83 5.59 -8.88
N THR A 131 12.86 5.51 -9.72
CA THR A 131 14.25 5.76 -9.27
C THR A 131 14.60 7.24 -9.23
N VAL A 132 13.94 8.07 -10.04
CA VAL A 132 14.34 9.47 -10.26
C VAL A 132 14.41 10.28 -8.97
N ALA A 133 13.34 10.27 -8.17
CA ALA A 133 13.26 11.05 -6.94
C ALA A 133 14.31 10.62 -5.89
N PRO A 134 14.39 9.32 -5.50
CA PRO A 134 15.35 8.90 -4.49
C PRO A 134 16.81 8.96 -4.98
N GLU A 135 17.08 8.75 -6.26
CA GLU A 135 18.45 8.76 -6.79
C GLU A 135 18.99 10.18 -6.99
N LYS A 136 18.20 11.09 -7.57
CA LYS A 136 18.69 12.45 -7.89
C LYS A 136 18.57 13.43 -6.72
N PHE A 137 17.52 13.28 -5.91
CA PHE A 137 17.16 14.28 -4.90
C PHE A 137 17.14 13.71 -3.49
N GLY A 138 17.23 12.38 -3.35
CA GLY A 138 17.17 11.73 -2.05
C GLY A 138 15.84 11.95 -1.34
N ILE A 139 14.72 12.06 -2.07
CA ILE A 139 13.34 12.21 -1.57
C ILE A 139 12.42 11.14 -2.18
N ASP A 140 11.20 10.99 -1.67
CA ASP A 140 10.28 9.95 -2.17
C ASP A 140 9.57 10.32 -3.47
N SER A 141 9.36 11.60 -3.75
CA SER A 141 8.64 12.06 -4.93
C SER A 141 9.06 13.47 -5.33
N VAL A 142 9.20 13.72 -6.63
CA VAL A 142 9.35 15.09 -7.15
C VAL A 142 8.02 15.83 -7.29
N ILE A 143 6.89 15.09 -7.32
CA ILE A 143 5.54 15.65 -7.45
C ILE A 143 5.01 16.05 -6.06
N ARG A 144 5.32 15.26 -5.04
CA ARG A 144 4.96 15.51 -3.62
C ARG A 144 6.24 15.46 -2.78
N PRO A 145 7.09 16.51 -2.83
CA PRO A 145 8.47 16.46 -2.33
C PRO A 145 8.60 16.57 -0.82
N TYR A 146 7.51 16.85 -0.11
CA TYR A 146 7.53 17.04 1.34
C TYR A 146 7.08 15.77 2.03
N ARG A 147 7.84 15.36 3.05
CA ARG A 147 7.49 14.19 3.83
C ARG A 147 6.17 14.38 4.59
N ILE A 148 5.99 15.55 5.18
CA ILE A 148 4.77 15.92 5.90
C ILE A 148 4.17 17.18 5.26
N PHE A 149 2.90 17.08 4.86
CA PHE A 149 2.11 18.19 4.28
C PHE A 149 0.61 17.87 4.37
N GLN A 150 -0.26 18.82 4.06
CA GLN A 150 -1.71 18.77 4.32
C GLN A 150 -2.49 17.62 3.63
N GLN A 151 -1.84 16.85 2.76
CA GLN A 151 -2.39 15.67 2.09
C GLN A 151 -1.42 14.48 2.10
N GLY A 152 -0.41 14.46 2.97
CA GLY A 152 0.54 13.37 3.03
C GLY A 152 1.45 13.36 4.26
N GLY A 153 1.93 12.16 4.56
CA GLY A 153 2.55 11.82 5.83
C GLY A 153 1.74 10.72 6.54
N ALA A 154 2.38 10.06 7.51
CA ALA A 154 1.76 8.98 8.28
C ALA A 154 0.47 9.45 8.96
N TYR A 155 0.47 10.67 9.51
CA TYR A 155 -0.69 11.25 10.20
C TYR A 155 -1.95 11.30 9.32
N PHE A 156 -1.77 11.45 8.00
CA PHE A 156 -2.86 11.55 7.03
C PHE A 156 -3.21 10.17 6.46
N GLN A 157 -2.20 9.40 6.04
CA GLN A 157 -2.38 8.16 5.28
C GLN A 157 -2.78 6.98 6.16
N THR A 158 -2.19 6.84 7.36
CA THR A 158 -2.40 5.66 8.20
C THR A 158 -3.83 5.57 8.75
N PRO A 159 -4.44 6.66 9.29
CA PRO A 159 -5.83 6.62 9.72
C PRO A 159 -6.80 6.27 8.60
N ASP A 160 -6.60 6.85 7.41
CA ASP A 160 -7.43 6.58 6.23
C ASP A 160 -7.31 5.11 5.80
N PHE A 161 -6.09 4.59 5.68
CA PHE A 161 -5.83 3.19 5.34
C PHE A 161 -6.47 2.20 6.33
N LEU A 162 -6.32 2.45 7.63
CA LEU A 162 -6.91 1.61 8.67
C LEU A 162 -8.44 1.60 8.57
N ASN A 163 -9.03 2.73 8.22
CA ASN A 163 -10.48 2.85 8.10
C ASN A 163 -11.03 2.23 6.81
N THR A 164 -10.35 2.41 5.67
CA THR A 164 -10.89 2.08 4.35
C THR A 164 -10.43 0.72 3.81
N ALA A 165 -9.19 0.30 4.10
CA ALA A 165 -8.59 -0.87 3.46
C ALA A 165 -8.35 -2.04 4.43
N HIS A 166 -7.89 -1.79 5.67
CA HIS A 166 -7.68 -2.87 6.62
C HIS A 166 -9.00 -3.59 6.91
N THR A 167 -9.09 -4.90 6.62
CA THR A 167 -10.31 -5.71 6.77
C THR A 167 -10.42 -6.32 8.16
N ILE A 168 -11.64 -6.37 8.71
CA ILE A 168 -11.96 -7.03 10.00
C ILE A 168 -13.04 -8.07 9.74
N ASN A 169 -12.68 -9.35 9.82
CA ASN A 169 -13.61 -10.49 9.73
C ASN A 169 -13.47 -11.45 10.91
N SER A 170 -12.36 -11.40 11.62
CA SER A 170 -12.01 -12.32 12.70
C SER A 170 -11.29 -11.60 13.84
N LYS A 171 -11.07 -12.32 14.95
CA LYS A 171 -10.22 -11.86 16.04
C LYS A 171 -8.80 -11.54 15.57
N ALA A 172 -8.21 -12.38 14.73
CA ALA A 172 -6.85 -12.17 14.22
C ALA A 172 -6.72 -10.87 13.42
N ASP A 173 -7.77 -10.48 12.70
CA ASP A 173 -7.80 -9.20 11.98
C ASP A 173 -7.85 -8.02 12.94
N ALA A 174 -8.68 -8.10 14.00
CA ALA A 174 -8.75 -7.06 15.01
C ALA A 174 -7.40 -6.91 15.77
N ASP A 175 -6.74 -8.02 16.09
CA ASP A 175 -5.39 -8.01 16.65
C ASP A 175 -4.37 -7.36 15.69
N ALA A 176 -4.49 -7.64 14.38
CA ALA A 176 -3.65 -7.02 13.36
C ALA A 176 -3.90 -5.51 13.20
N TYR A 177 -5.15 -5.05 13.40
CA TYR A 177 -5.48 -3.62 13.49
C TYR A 177 -4.72 -2.95 14.64
N LEU A 178 -4.74 -3.57 15.83
CA LEU A 178 -4.01 -3.06 17.00
C LEU A 178 -2.49 -3.03 16.74
N ALA A 179 -1.93 -4.05 16.08
CA ALA A 179 -0.52 -4.06 15.71
C ALA A 179 -0.16 -2.89 14.77
N ARG A 180 -1.02 -2.57 13.80
CA ARG A 180 -0.83 -1.40 12.92
C ARG A 180 -1.05 -0.07 13.64
N LEU A 181 -1.93 0.01 14.64
CA LEU A 181 -2.01 1.19 15.52
C LEU A 181 -0.71 1.40 16.29
N ASP A 182 -0.08 0.32 16.74
CA ASP A 182 1.23 0.40 17.39
C ASP A 182 2.29 0.92 16.40
N GLY A 183 2.33 0.31 15.21
CA GLY A 183 3.21 0.72 14.12
C GLY A 183 2.97 2.16 13.63
N PHE A 184 1.77 2.72 13.85
CA PHE A 184 1.47 4.09 13.49
C PHE A 184 2.32 5.10 14.29
N ALA A 185 2.54 4.86 15.58
CA ALA A 185 3.42 5.71 16.38
C ALA A 185 4.86 5.69 15.84
N VAL A 186 5.36 4.50 15.46
CA VAL A 186 6.68 4.35 14.83
C VAL A 186 6.76 5.07 13.48
N ALA A 187 5.69 5.00 12.70
CA ALA A 187 5.59 5.68 11.41
C ALA A 187 5.60 7.22 11.55
N LEU A 188 4.96 7.76 12.59
CA LEU A 188 5.01 9.18 12.92
C LEU A 188 6.42 9.63 13.29
N ASP A 189 7.11 8.88 14.15
CA ASP A 189 8.50 9.20 14.54
C ASP A 189 9.46 9.16 13.34
N ALA A 190 9.31 8.15 12.47
CA ALA A 190 10.09 8.05 11.25
C ALA A 190 9.85 9.24 10.31
N ASP A 191 8.59 9.66 10.14
CA ASP A 191 8.26 10.84 9.34
C ASP A 191 8.86 12.12 9.95
N SER A 192 8.80 12.31 11.27
CA SER A 192 9.43 13.45 11.94
C SER A 192 10.96 13.46 11.76
N ALA A 193 11.62 12.31 11.88
CA ALA A 193 13.05 12.18 11.67
C ALA A 193 13.47 12.51 10.23
N VAL A 194 12.76 11.96 9.25
CA VAL A 194 13.01 12.23 7.82
C VAL A 194 12.72 13.70 7.51
N GLN A 195 11.60 14.25 7.97
CA GLN A 195 11.23 15.65 7.75
C GLN A 195 12.27 16.59 8.35
N LYS A 196 12.82 16.30 9.53
CA LYS A 196 13.90 17.09 10.15
C LYS A 196 15.17 17.07 9.30
N ALA A 197 15.56 15.91 8.77
CA ALA A 197 16.73 15.78 7.92
C ALA A 197 16.55 16.47 6.55
N GLU A 198 15.36 16.42 5.97
CA GLU A 198 15.02 17.10 4.72
C GLU A 198 14.92 18.62 4.91
N ALA A 199 14.35 19.06 6.04
CA ALA A 199 14.28 20.48 6.40
C ALA A 199 15.66 21.14 6.53
N ALA A 200 16.64 20.42 7.07
CA ALA A 200 18.03 20.89 7.15
C ALA A 200 18.66 21.16 5.77
N LYS A 201 18.07 20.63 4.69
CA LYS A 201 18.47 20.87 3.29
C LYS A 201 17.59 21.91 2.58
N GLY A 202 16.68 22.56 3.30
CA GLY A 202 15.71 23.51 2.74
C GLY A 202 14.48 22.85 2.12
N LEU A 203 14.25 21.55 2.33
CA LEU A 203 13.08 20.84 1.81
C LEU A 203 11.96 20.80 2.87
N LEU A 204 11.09 21.79 2.81
CA LEU A 204 9.95 21.97 3.72
C LEU A 204 8.72 22.40 2.94
N ALA A 205 7.55 21.93 3.38
CA ALA A 205 6.29 22.38 2.81
C ALA A 205 6.13 23.90 2.98
N PRO A 206 5.42 24.60 2.07
CA PRO A 206 5.12 26.01 2.23
C PRO A 206 4.38 26.30 3.54
N GLY A 207 4.56 27.50 4.12
CA GLY A 207 3.98 27.84 5.42
C GLY A 207 2.48 27.57 5.55
N TRP A 208 1.68 27.97 4.56
CA TRP A 208 0.23 27.71 4.54
C TRP A 208 -0.11 26.20 4.59
N SER A 209 0.71 25.35 3.98
CA SER A 209 0.54 23.90 3.98
C SER A 209 0.87 23.33 5.36
N ILE A 210 1.92 23.85 6.00
CA ILE A 210 2.27 23.51 7.38
C ILE A 210 1.15 23.90 8.34
N ASP A 211 0.58 25.11 8.22
CA ASP A 211 -0.52 25.57 9.06
C ASP A 211 -1.74 24.64 8.97
N LEU A 212 -2.11 24.24 7.75
CA LEU A 212 -3.20 23.28 7.53
C LEU A 212 -2.87 21.89 8.11
N THR A 213 -1.63 21.43 7.93
CA THR A 213 -1.14 20.15 8.47
C THR A 213 -1.24 20.14 9.99
N LEU A 214 -0.74 21.18 10.66
CA LEU A 214 -0.78 21.31 12.12
C LEU A 214 -2.23 21.37 12.62
N GLY A 215 -3.10 22.11 11.94
CA GLY A 215 -4.53 22.14 12.27
C GLY A 215 -5.22 20.78 12.13
N GLN A 216 -4.86 19.98 11.12
CA GLN A 216 -5.36 18.61 10.97
C GLN A 216 -4.81 17.67 12.05
N MET A 217 -3.51 17.74 12.35
CA MET A 217 -2.88 16.95 13.42
C MET A 217 -3.48 17.28 14.78
N ALA A 218 -3.72 18.56 15.10
CA ALA A 218 -4.37 18.97 16.34
C ALA A 218 -5.79 18.40 16.47
N LYS A 219 -6.57 18.36 15.37
CA LYS A 219 -7.91 17.73 15.36
C LYS A 219 -7.86 16.22 15.54
N LEU A 220 -6.84 15.56 14.99
CA LEU A 220 -6.62 14.13 15.19
C LEU A 220 -6.26 13.84 16.65
N ARG A 221 -5.32 14.61 17.20
CA ARG A 221 -4.79 14.50 18.55
C ARG A 221 -5.78 14.90 19.65
N GLY A 222 -6.64 15.86 19.38
CA GLY A 222 -7.53 16.49 20.36
C GLY A 222 -8.77 15.67 20.72
N GLN A 223 -9.03 14.55 20.06
CA GLN A 223 -10.15 13.67 20.39
C GLN A 223 -9.81 12.81 21.63
N PRO A 224 -10.72 12.58 22.57
CA PRO A 224 -10.50 11.56 23.60
C PRO A 224 -10.25 10.20 22.94
N ALA A 225 -9.22 9.46 23.37
CA ALA A 225 -8.73 8.29 22.65
C ALA A 225 -9.83 7.24 22.40
N ALA A 226 -10.62 6.94 23.43
CA ALA A 226 -11.74 5.99 23.35
C ALA A 226 -12.83 6.40 22.34
N SER A 227 -13.05 7.71 22.14
CA SER A 227 -14.03 8.23 21.18
C SER A 227 -13.42 8.65 19.83
N SER A 228 -12.11 8.48 19.65
CA SER A 228 -11.43 8.86 18.41
C SER A 228 -11.97 8.08 17.23
N SER A 229 -11.99 8.69 16.04
CA SER A 229 -12.51 8.04 14.82
C SER A 229 -11.81 6.71 14.51
N ILE A 230 -10.50 6.62 14.77
CA ILE A 230 -9.69 5.41 14.55
C ILE A 230 -10.14 4.28 15.49
N VAL A 231 -10.30 4.54 16.78
CA VAL A 231 -10.79 3.54 17.75
C VAL A 231 -12.24 3.14 17.44
N GLN A 232 -13.10 4.12 17.16
CA GLN A 232 -14.51 3.87 16.88
C GLN A 232 -14.73 3.12 15.56
N SER A 233 -13.83 3.25 14.58
CA SER A 233 -13.84 2.42 13.37
C SER A 233 -13.64 0.94 13.73
N LEU A 234 -12.62 0.62 14.53
CA LEU A 234 -12.40 -0.76 15.01
C LEU A 234 -13.62 -1.28 15.77
N VAL A 235 -14.10 -0.55 16.78
CA VAL A 235 -15.21 -0.96 17.66
C VAL A 235 -16.49 -1.27 16.88
N LYS A 236 -16.87 -0.40 15.94
CA LYS A 236 -18.07 -0.63 15.11
C LYS A 236 -17.92 -1.88 14.24
N ARG A 237 -16.72 -2.09 13.67
CA ARG A 237 -16.48 -3.17 12.71
C ARG A 237 -16.32 -4.53 13.39
N VAL A 238 -15.71 -4.61 14.57
CA VAL A 238 -15.68 -5.85 15.37
C VAL A 238 -17.07 -6.23 15.88
N ALA A 239 -17.87 -5.24 16.33
CA ALA A 239 -19.24 -5.47 16.76
C ALA A 239 -20.13 -5.99 15.62
N ALA A 240 -20.03 -5.38 14.42
CA ALA A 240 -20.76 -5.83 13.23
C ALA A 240 -20.39 -7.26 12.79
N LYS A 241 -19.23 -7.78 13.21
CA LYS A 241 -18.76 -9.14 12.93
C LYS A 241 -18.93 -10.10 14.10
N GLY A 242 -19.48 -9.65 15.23
CA GLY A 242 -19.62 -10.47 16.44
C GLY A 242 -18.28 -10.88 17.05
N VAL A 243 -17.20 -10.15 16.79
CA VAL A 243 -15.88 -10.47 17.33
C VAL A 243 -15.77 -9.98 18.76
N ALA A 244 -15.91 -10.89 19.73
CA ALA A 244 -15.82 -10.58 21.15
C ALA A 244 -14.43 -10.08 21.56
N GLY A 245 -14.38 -9.15 22.53
CA GLY A 245 -13.15 -8.60 23.09
C GLY A 245 -13.31 -7.16 23.57
N ASP A 246 -12.39 -6.72 24.42
CA ASP A 246 -12.32 -5.32 24.90
C ASP A 246 -11.53 -4.44 23.91
N TRP A 247 -12.01 -4.39 22.68
CA TRP A 247 -11.31 -3.72 21.58
C TRP A 247 -11.18 -2.22 21.77
N GLN A 248 -12.17 -1.59 22.42
CA GLN A 248 -12.15 -0.16 22.68
C GLN A 248 -11.03 0.20 23.66
N ALA A 249 -10.94 -0.47 24.82
CA ALA A 249 -9.92 -0.15 25.81
C ALA A 249 -8.51 -0.45 25.29
N GLN A 250 -8.34 -1.56 24.57
CA GLN A 250 -7.05 -1.93 23.99
C GLN A 250 -6.57 -0.89 22.96
N ALA A 251 -7.42 -0.52 22.00
CA ALA A 251 -7.06 0.48 21.00
C ALA A 251 -6.87 1.88 21.61
N ALA A 252 -7.74 2.29 22.54
CA ALA A 252 -7.63 3.57 23.24
C ALA A 252 -6.30 3.68 23.99
N LYS A 253 -5.88 2.61 24.67
CA LYS A 253 -4.58 2.56 25.37
C LYS A 253 -3.40 2.76 24.42
N ILE A 254 -3.43 2.16 23.23
CA ILE A 254 -2.37 2.36 22.21
C ILE A 254 -2.40 3.81 21.71
N VAL A 255 -3.60 4.33 21.40
CA VAL A 255 -3.74 5.70 20.89
C VAL A 255 -3.25 6.71 21.90
N GLU A 256 -3.70 6.63 23.14
CA GLU A 256 -3.33 7.55 24.22
C GLU A 256 -1.87 7.41 24.64
N GLY A 257 -1.38 6.17 24.77
CA GLY A 257 -0.03 5.91 25.29
C GLY A 257 1.09 6.01 24.25
N LYS A 258 0.78 5.87 22.95
CA LYS A 258 1.80 5.81 21.89
C LYS A 258 1.54 6.79 20.75
N VAL A 259 0.36 6.75 20.13
CA VAL A 259 0.07 7.54 18.93
C VAL A 259 0.01 9.04 19.25
N TYR A 260 -0.71 9.42 20.30
CA TYR A 260 -0.88 10.81 20.71
C TYR A 260 0.43 11.46 21.13
N PRO A 261 1.28 10.84 21.98
CA PRO A 261 2.62 11.33 22.23
C PRO A 261 3.48 11.44 20.97
N ALA A 262 3.30 10.56 19.97
CA ALA A 262 4.03 10.65 18.70
C ALA A 262 3.54 11.80 17.80
N LEU A 263 2.26 12.17 17.86
CA LEU A 263 1.74 13.37 17.19
C LEU A 263 2.22 14.67 17.87
N ASP A 264 2.52 14.63 19.17
CA ASP A 264 2.95 15.80 19.94
C ASP A 264 4.46 16.14 19.75
N ARG A 265 5.26 15.25 19.15
CA ARG A 265 6.71 15.41 18.92
C ARG A 265 7.04 16.08 17.59
#